data_AF-A0A9E2U4F2-F1
#
_entry.id   AF-A0A9E2U4F2-F1
#
_cell.length_a   1.000
_cell.length_b   1.000
_cell.length_c   1.000
_cell.angle_alpha   90.00
_cell.angle_beta   90.00
_cell.angle_gamma   90.00
#
_symmetry.space_group_name_H-M   'P 1'
#
loop_
_entity.id
_entity.type
_entity.pdbx_description
1 polymer ?
#
loop_
_entity_poly.entity_id
_entity_poly.type
_entity_poly.pdbx_seq_one_letter_code
_entity_poly.pdbx_strand_id
1 'polypeptide(L)' 'MADGHLLFVWNTSGYELREEPGDVPAVGAAIEQDGRTLHVTKVGPSPLPNDRRLCAYLTD' A
#
# COMPACT_ATOMS: atom_id res chain seq x y z
N MET A 1 14.52 -10.84 -6.18
CA MET A 1 13.23 -11.37 -5.70
C MET A 1 12.71 -10.30 -4.75
N ALA A 2 11.65 -9.59 -5.11
CA ALA A 2 11.08 -8.57 -4.22
C ALA A 2 10.26 -9.31 -3.14
N ASP A 3 10.54 -9.04 -1.87
CA ASP A 3 9.94 -9.66 -0.68
C ASP A 3 8.46 -9.24 -0.45
N GLY A 4 7.81 -8.71 -1.48
CA GLY A 4 6.51 -8.05 -1.41
C GLY A 4 6.58 -6.66 -0.79
N HIS A 5 5.45 -5.98 -0.84
CA HIS A 5 5.25 -4.65 -0.28
C HIS A 5 3.89 -4.60 0.45
N LEU A 6 3.67 -3.53 1.19
CA LEU A 6 2.42 -3.26 1.86
C LEU A 6 1.62 -2.20 1.11
N LEU A 7 0.31 -2.38 1.03
CA LEU A 7 -0.64 -1.36 0.65
C LEU A 7 -1.36 -0.89 1.90
N PHE A 8 -1.27 0.40 2.20
CA PHE A 8 -2.04 1.04 3.25
C PHE A 8 -3.32 1.58 2.62
N VAL A 9 -4.43 0.90 2.87
CA VAL A 9 -5.76 1.20 2.36
C VAL A 9 -6.53 1.94 3.43
N TRP A 10 -6.86 3.21 3.21
CA TRP A 10 -7.75 3.94 4.11
C TRP A 10 -9.21 3.64 3.78
N ASN A 11 -10.04 3.41 4.80
CA ASN A 11 -11.48 3.23 4.67
C ASN A 11 -12.23 4.04 5.74
N THR A 12 -13.56 4.10 5.64
CA THR A 12 -14.39 4.89 6.57
C THR A 12 -14.36 4.38 8.01
N SER A 13 -13.95 3.13 8.22
CA SER A 13 -13.89 2.46 9.52
C SER A 13 -12.47 2.43 10.11
N GLY A 14 -11.46 2.95 9.37
CA GLY A 14 -10.06 2.93 9.77
C GLY A 14 -9.12 2.72 8.60
N TYR A 15 -8.06 1.94 8.80
CA TYR A 15 -7.12 1.57 7.75
C TYR A 15 -6.88 0.07 7.75
N GLU A 16 -6.40 -0.42 6.62
CA GLU A 16 -6.02 -1.81 6.46
C GLU A 16 -4.68 -1.92 5.74
N LEU A 17 -3.88 -2.88 6.15
CA LEU A 17 -2.61 -3.20 5.52
C LEU A 17 -2.77 -4.48 4.72
N ARG A 18 -2.49 -4.41 3.43
CA ARG A 18 -2.53 -5.57 2.52
C ARG A 18 -1.13 -5.88 2.04
N GLU A 19 -0.73 -7.15 2.12
CA GLU A 19 0.56 -7.63 1.65
C GLU A 19 0.41 -8.07 0.20
N GLU A 20 1.17 -7.44 -0.71
CA GLU A 20 1.16 -7.77 -2.13
C GLU A 20 2.56 -8.21 -2.59
N PRO A 21 2.66 -9.23 -3.45
CA PRO A 21 3.94 -9.66 -3.98
C PRO A 21 4.50 -8.64 -4.97
N GLY A 22 5.82 -8.68 -5.18
CA GLY A 22 6.48 -7.84 -6.17
C GLY A 22 6.91 -6.47 -5.65
N ASP A 23 7.25 -5.59 -6.58
CA ASP A 23 7.76 -4.24 -6.28
C ASP A 23 6.63 -3.29 -5.89
N VAL A 24 6.97 -2.25 -5.12
CA VAL A 24 5.99 -1.29 -4.64
C VAL A 24 5.54 -0.38 -5.79
N PRO A 25 4.23 -0.11 -5.95
CA PRO A 25 3.76 0.78 -6.99
C PRO A 25 4.27 2.20 -6.78
N ALA A 26 4.57 2.89 -7.89
CA ALA A 26 5.03 4.26 -7.87
C ALA A 26 3.93 5.23 -7.40
N VAL A 27 4.34 6.39 -6.87
CA VAL A 27 3.42 7.49 -6.56
C VAL A 27 2.64 7.90 -7.81
N GLY A 28 1.32 8.04 -7.69
CA GLY A 28 0.38 8.31 -8.78
C GLY A 28 -0.15 7.07 -9.49
N ALA A 29 0.38 5.88 -9.22
CA ALA A 29 -0.16 4.63 -9.78
C ALA A 29 -1.59 4.37 -9.25
N ALA A 30 -2.45 3.86 -10.13
CA ALA A 30 -3.80 3.42 -9.80
C ALA A 30 -3.79 1.93 -9.43
N ILE A 31 -4.41 1.58 -8.31
CA ILE A 31 -4.51 0.23 -7.76
C ILE A 31 -5.98 -0.05 -7.43
N GLU A 32 -6.50 -1.21 -7.84
CA GLU A 32 -7.86 -1.62 -7.50
C GLU A 32 -7.88 -2.35 -6.14
N GLN A 33 -8.54 -1.76 -5.14
CA GLN A 33 -8.76 -2.35 -3.82
C GLN A 33 -10.24 -2.29 -3.47
N ASP A 34 -10.80 -3.40 -2.99
CA ASP A 34 -12.19 -3.48 -2.52
C ASP A 34 -13.22 -3.00 -3.58
N GLY A 35 -12.92 -3.21 -4.87
CA GLY A 35 -13.75 -2.77 -5.99
C GLY A 35 -13.71 -1.26 -6.26
N ARG A 36 -12.71 -0.55 -5.72
CA ARG A 36 -12.45 0.87 -5.95
C ARG A 36 -11.05 1.07 -6.52
N THR A 37 -10.91 2.02 -7.42
CA THR A 37 -9.60 2.47 -7.88
C THR A 37 -9.06 3.50 -6.91
N LEU A 38 -7.95 3.20 -6.26
CA LEU A 38 -7.22 4.08 -5.36
C LEU A 38 -5.89 4.46 -5.99
N HIS A 39 -5.34 5.60 -5.57
CA HIS A 39 -4.09 6.12 -6.07
C HIS A 39 -3.02 6.13 -5.00
N VAL A 40 -1.79 5.77 -5.36
CA VAL A 40 -0.64 5.86 -4.47
C VAL A 40 -0.28 7.33 -4.25
N THR A 41 -0.48 7.83 -3.03
CA THR A 41 -0.11 9.21 -2.66
C THR A 41 1.36 9.33 -2.26
N LYS A 42 1.89 8.29 -1.62
CA LYS A 42 3.25 8.24 -1.08
C LYS A 42 3.70 6.80 -0.94
N VAL A 43 5.01 6.59 -1.07
CA VAL A 43 5.68 5.34 -0.67
C VAL A 43 6.62 5.64 0.51
N GLY A 44 6.62 4.79 1.52
CA GLY A 44 7.48 4.92 2.70
C GLY A 44 7.78 3.57 3.37
N PRO A 45 8.48 3.55 4.51
CA PRO A 45 8.70 2.32 5.27
C PRO A 45 7.39 1.77 5.86
N SER A 46 7.36 0.47 6.13
CA SER A 46 6.24 -0.18 6.82
C SER A 46 5.92 0.49 8.17
N PRO A 47 4.63 0.71 8.48
CA PRO A 47 4.21 1.17 9.81
C PRO A 47 4.26 0.06 10.87
N LEU A 48 4.48 -1.21 10.47
CA LEU A 48 4.58 -2.33 11.39
C LEU A 48 5.96 -2.36 12.08
N PRO A 49 6.02 -2.63 13.39
CA PRO A 49 7.29 -2.70 14.10
C PRO A 49 8.16 -3.84 13.53
N ASN A 50 9.43 -3.53 13.27
CA ASN A 50 10.43 -4.46 12.74
C ASN A 50 10.13 -5.02 11.34
N ASP A 51 9.19 -4.43 10.59
CA ASP A 51 8.95 -4.75 9.18
C ASP A 51 9.76 -3.79 8.29
N ARG A 52 10.57 -4.34 7.40
CA ARG A 52 11.48 -3.57 6.52
C ARG A 52 10.92 -3.35 5.12
N ARG A 53 9.72 -3.83 4.83
CA ARG A 53 9.09 -3.70 3.51
C ARG A 53 8.66 -2.26 3.28
N LEU A 54 8.56 -1.90 2.00
CA LEU A 54 7.99 -0.63 1.60
C LEU A 54 6.46 -0.70 1.68
N CYS A 55 5.85 0.43 1.97
CA CYS A 55 4.42 0.61 2.09
C CYS A 55 3.95 1.75 1.19
N ALA A 56 3.05 1.44 0.26
CA ALA A 56 2.35 2.41 -0.56
C ALA A 56 1.06 2.86 0.13
N TYR A 57 0.89 4.16 0.28
CA TYR A 57 -0.26 4.78 0.92
C TYR A 57 -1.30 5.15 -0.12
N LEU A 58 -2.49 4.59 -0.01
CA LEU A 58 -3.55 4.73 -0.99
C LEU A 58 -4.61 5.74 -0.53
N THR A 59 -5.13 6.49 -1.48
CA THR A 59 -6.30 7.39 -1.33
C THR A 59 -7.27 7.16 -2.48
N ASP A 60 -8.56 7.45 -2.29
CA ASP A 60 -9.49 7.57 -3.43
C ASP A 60 -9.16 8.80 -4.29
#